data_AF-K9YRL1-F1
#
_entry.id   AF-K9YRL1-F1
#
_cell.length_a   1.000
_cell.length_b   1.000
_cell.length_c   1.000
_cell.angle_alpha   90.00
_cell.angle_beta   90.00
_cell.angle_gamma   90.00
#
_symmetry.space_group_name_H-M   'P 1'
#
loop_
_entity.id
_entity.type
_entity.pdbx_description
1 polymer ?
#
loop_
_entity_poly.entity_id
_entity_poly.type
_entity_poly.pdbx_seq_one_letter_code
_entity_poly.pdbx_strand_id
1 'polypeptide(L)'
;MYKEEIQNLIDKLPVEVNTEIQLNNRPPTMANSEFLTNKEQGDWAEKIVLHAINENLKEYIAVEYGRSDSIAAGDDGFAEFYLEYQEELNRIGKKPDLLIFKKSDFPREKIDLNDESIIQKAVAALEIRSSSFLVEQYNKFMGKRQEEAIAECLRLKTIIMEEPYYSLLERKNKTIFQMLKNSTVDTFRDIDFRLPSWSVTEQLRELKELLKELKSNIKILHKRDYLSITPKVEDIALVNRWIQTYNVKHYYLQVFFDKAYLISFKNILELISNDEEEETNFSIERDVKNQQKTTIKVNVKVGKEILGKIDMPNHTSAMKELTRGRLLFYVTFNGGKGYLDQEIFMKDLIHG
;
A
#
# COMPACT_ATOMS: atom_id res chain seq x y z
N MET A 1 20.98 2.87 18.11
CA MET A 1 20.76 1.62 17.33
C MET A 1 19.50 1.76 16.49
N TYR A 2 19.33 0.99 15.41
CA TYR A 2 18.12 1.08 14.55
C TYR A 2 16.82 0.88 15.35
N LYS A 3 16.79 -0.11 16.24
CA LYS A 3 15.62 -0.36 17.10
C LYS A 3 15.23 0.82 18.02
N GLU A 4 16.21 1.60 18.49
CA GLU A 4 15.96 2.79 19.33
C GLU A 4 15.37 3.94 18.50
N GLU A 5 15.88 4.11 17.28
CA GLU A 5 15.35 5.11 16.34
C GLU A 5 13.89 4.80 15.96
N ILE A 6 13.59 3.54 15.67
CA ILE A 6 12.22 3.09 15.39
C ILE A 6 11.30 3.30 16.59
N GLN A 7 11.74 2.96 17.81
CA GLN A 7 10.92 3.19 19.00
C GLN A 7 10.64 4.68 19.21
N ASN A 8 11.66 5.53 19.07
CA ASN A 8 11.49 6.99 19.18
C ASN A 8 10.53 7.57 18.14
N LEU A 9 10.48 7.01 16.92
CA LEU A 9 9.53 7.42 15.89
C LEU A 9 8.10 6.97 16.25
N ILE A 10 7.93 5.74 16.72
CA ILE A 10 6.62 5.21 17.14
C ILE A 10 6.04 6.03 18.29
N ASP A 11 6.85 6.37 19.29
CA ASP A 11 6.42 7.16 20.46
C ASP A 11 5.96 8.57 20.09
N LYS A 12 6.35 9.08 18.91
CA LYS A 12 6.00 10.41 18.39
C LYS A 12 4.87 10.38 17.37
N LEU A 13 4.33 9.21 17.03
CA LEU A 13 3.29 9.13 16.02
C LEU A 13 2.00 9.82 16.48
N PRO A 14 1.33 10.57 15.59
CA PRO A 14 -0.01 11.09 15.87
C PRO A 14 -1.07 9.98 15.89
N VAL A 15 -0.79 8.84 15.24
CA VAL A 15 -1.64 7.66 15.24
C VAL A 15 -1.28 6.78 16.43
N GLU A 16 -2.27 6.38 17.22
CA GLU A 16 -2.06 5.47 18.34
C GLU A 16 -1.66 4.07 17.85
N VAL A 17 -0.45 3.63 18.21
CA VAL A 17 0.07 2.29 17.93
C VAL A 17 0.27 1.57 19.26
N ASN A 18 -0.52 0.53 19.52
CA ASN A 18 -0.36 -0.30 20.72
C ASN A 18 0.79 -1.30 20.53
N THR A 19 2.01 -0.94 20.95
CA THR A 19 3.20 -1.81 20.86
C THR A 19 3.09 -3.07 21.73
N GLU A 20 2.27 -3.03 22.78
CA GLU A 20 2.02 -4.13 23.71
C GLU A 20 0.87 -5.05 23.27
N ILE A 21 0.38 -4.90 22.04
CA ILE A 21 -0.75 -5.68 21.53
C ILE A 21 -0.50 -7.19 21.63
N GLN A 22 -1.44 -7.90 22.23
CA GLN A 22 -1.46 -9.36 22.29
C GLN A 22 -2.61 -9.89 21.44
N LEU A 23 -2.31 -10.82 20.55
CA LEU A 23 -3.27 -11.46 19.66
C LEU A 23 -3.88 -12.69 20.34
N ASN A 24 -5.20 -12.74 20.39
CA ASN A 24 -5.98 -13.84 20.97
C ASN A 24 -7.23 -14.16 20.13
N ASN A 25 -7.13 -13.95 18.82
CA ASN A 25 -8.20 -14.18 17.86
C ASN A 25 -8.52 -15.68 17.76
N ARG A 26 -9.79 -15.99 17.46
CA ARG A 26 -10.21 -17.36 17.18
C ARG A 26 -9.77 -17.77 15.77
N PRO A 27 -9.31 -19.01 15.56
CA PRO A 27 -8.98 -19.48 14.22
C PRO A 27 -10.19 -19.36 13.29
N PRO A 28 -10.03 -18.81 12.07
CA PRO A 28 -11.08 -18.86 11.07
C PRO A 28 -11.38 -20.32 10.69
N THR A 29 -12.64 -20.59 10.36
CA THR A 29 -13.11 -21.97 10.12
C THR A 29 -13.06 -22.39 8.67
N MET A 30 -13.09 -21.45 7.72
CA MET A 30 -13.05 -21.73 6.28
C MET A 30 -12.35 -20.62 5.51
N ALA A 31 -11.53 -21.01 4.53
CA ALA A 31 -10.99 -20.13 3.51
C ALA A 31 -12.02 -19.92 2.37
N ASN A 32 -11.83 -18.83 1.62
CA ASN A 32 -12.58 -18.57 0.39
C ASN A 32 -11.61 -18.53 -0.82
N SER A 33 -12.17 -18.60 -2.03
CA SER A 33 -11.39 -18.58 -3.28
C SER A 33 -10.51 -17.33 -3.44
N GLU A 34 -11.00 -16.18 -2.97
CA GLU A 34 -10.26 -14.92 -3.02
C GLU A 34 -9.03 -14.95 -2.13
N PHE A 35 -9.14 -15.49 -0.91
CA PHE A 35 -8.02 -15.68 0.00
C PHE A 35 -6.96 -16.59 -0.58
N LEU A 36 -7.36 -17.72 -1.19
CA LEU A 36 -6.41 -18.63 -1.84
C LEU A 36 -5.70 -17.95 -3.02
N THR A 37 -6.44 -17.22 -3.86
CA THR A 37 -5.84 -16.50 -4.99
C THR A 37 -4.88 -15.40 -4.53
N ASN A 38 -5.25 -14.64 -3.48
CA ASN A 38 -4.39 -13.60 -2.91
C ASN A 38 -3.12 -14.18 -2.28
N LYS A 39 -3.22 -15.37 -1.65
CA LYS A 39 -2.06 -16.11 -1.14
C LYS A 39 -1.14 -16.52 -2.28
N GLU A 40 -1.66 -17.17 -3.31
CA GLU A 40 -0.89 -17.55 -4.50
C GLU A 40 -0.20 -16.35 -5.17
N GLN A 41 -0.87 -15.19 -5.20
CA GLN A 41 -0.28 -13.95 -5.70
C GLN A 41 0.84 -13.43 -4.77
N GLY A 42 0.69 -13.57 -3.45
CA GLY A 42 1.73 -13.28 -2.47
C GLY A 42 2.96 -14.16 -2.66
N ASP A 43 2.78 -15.48 -2.65
CA ASP A 43 3.83 -16.47 -2.85
C ASP A 43 4.57 -16.24 -4.19
N TRP A 44 3.84 -15.87 -5.24
CA TRP A 44 4.42 -15.49 -6.52
C TRP A 44 5.27 -14.21 -6.43
N ALA A 45 4.75 -13.17 -5.78
CA ALA A 45 5.48 -11.91 -5.61
C ALA A 45 6.77 -12.10 -4.81
N GLU A 46 6.74 -12.92 -3.76
CA GLU A 46 7.92 -13.29 -2.97
C GLU A 46 8.97 -13.98 -3.84
N LYS A 47 8.57 -14.97 -4.64
CA LYS A 47 9.46 -15.66 -5.58
C LYS A 47 10.06 -14.70 -6.60
N ILE A 48 9.29 -13.76 -7.16
CA ILE A 48 9.80 -12.79 -8.12
C ILE A 48 10.93 -11.95 -7.51
N VAL A 49 10.74 -11.45 -6.29
CA VAL A 49 11.75 -10.66 -5.58
C VAL A 49 12.97 -11.50 -5.20
N LEU A 50 12.75 -12.70 -4.66
CA LEU A 50 13.80 -13.64 -4.26
C LEU A 50 14.74 -13.95 -5.45
N HIS A 51 14.17 -14.34 -6.60
CA HIS A 51 14.94 -14.62 -7.81
C HIS A 51 15.62 -13.36 -8.35
N ALA A 52 14.91 -12.23 -8.40
CA ALA A 52 15.49 -10.97 -8.88
C ALA A 52 16.73 -10.57 -8.06
N ILE A 53 16.71 -10.75 -6.74
CA ILE A 53 17.88 -10.48 -5.88
C ILE A 53 18.99 -11.50 -6.15
N ASN A 54 18.68 -12.80 -6.05
CA ASN A 54 19.69 -13.86 -6.07
C ASN A 54 20.37 -14.05 -7.44
N GLU A 55 19.67 -13.73 -8.54
CA GLU A 55 20.23 -13.79 -9.90
C GLU A 55 21.10 -12.56 -10.25
N ASN A 56 20.86 -11.41 -9.62
CA ASN A 56 21.49 -10.15 -10.01
C ASN A 56 22.57 -9.67 -9.04
N LEU A 57 22.50 -10.05 -7.75
CA LEU A 57 23.43 -9.59 -6.73
C LEU A 57 24.49 -10.65 -6.40
N LYS A 58 25.75 -10.31 -6.67
CA LYS A 58 26.87 -11.22 -6.43
C LYS A 58 27.19 -11.36 -4.94
N GLU A 59 27.17 -10.25 -4.21
CA GLU A 59 27.62 -10.18 -2.81
C GLU A 59 26.52 -10.50 -1.78
N TYR A 60 25.26 -10.49 -2.23
CA TYR A 60 24.09 -10.65 -1.37
C TYR A 60 23.28 -11.87 -1.75
N ILE A 61 22.59 -12.44 -0.76
CA ILE A 61 21.64 -13.52 -0.93
C ILE A 61 20.36 -13.18 -0.15
N ALA A 62 19.22 -13.29 -0.81
CA ALA A 62 17.91 -13.31 -0.17
C ALA A 62 17.52 -14.74 0.15
N VAL A 63 16.93 -14.95 1.34
CA VAL A 63 16.39 -16.23 1.79
C VAL A 63 14.98 -16.03 2.33
N GLU A 64 14.12 -17.01 2.10
CA GLU A 64 12.78 -17.05 2.68
C GLU A 64 12.88 -17.21 4.21
N TYR A 65 12.13 -16.39 4.94
CA TYR A 65 12.05 -16.40 6.40
C TYR A 65 10.60 -16.42 6.91
N GLY A 66 9.67 -15.90 6.10
CA GLY A 66 8.24 -15.99 6.35
C GLY A 66 7.76 -17.45 6.43
N ARG A 67 6.55 -17.66 6.97
CA ARG A 67 5.95 -19.00 7.01
C ARG A 67 5.52 -19.42 5.62
N SER A 68 6.04 -20.56 5.14
CA SER A 68 5.73 -21.13 3.82
C SER A 68 4.60 -22.18 3.86
N ASP A 69 3.86 -22.28 4.95
CA ASP A 69 2.91 -23.37 5.16
C ASP A 69 1.68 -23.28 4.24
N SER A 70 1.34 -24.38 3.58
CA SER A 70 0.21 -24.50 2.65
C SER A 70 -1.16 -24.61 3.33
N ILE A 71 -1.18 -24.76 4.66
CA ILE A 71 -2.40 -25.00 5.45
C ILE A 71 -3.26 -23.73 5.46
N ALA A 72 -4.55 -23.89 5.15
CA ALA A 72 -5.54 -22.82 5.14
C ALA A 72 -6.73 -23.18 6.04
N ALA A 73 -7.54 -22.17 6.36
CA ALA A 73 -8.74 -22.37 7.16
C ALA A 73 -9.67 -23.42 6.52
N GLY A 74 -10.00 -24.46 7.29
CA GLY A 74 -10.78 -25.61 6.84
C GLY A 74 -9.97 -26.87 6.54
N ASP A 75 -8.64 -26.79 6.54
CA ASP A 75 -7.75 -27.96 6.51
C ASP A 75 -7.59 -28.57 7.92
N ASP A 76 -7.26 -29.86 7.97
CA ASP A 76 -6.93 -30.55 9.22
C ASP A 76 -5.65 -29.94 9.84
N GLY A 77 -5.68 -29.66 11.14
CA GLY A 77 -4.56 -29.06 11.87
C GLY A 77 -4.42 -27.53 11.78
N PHE A 78 -5.32 -26.84 11.04
CA PHE A 78 -5.25 -25.38 10.90
C PHE A 78 -5.46 -24.63 12.22
N ALA A 79 -6.28 -25.16 13.13
CA ALA A 79 -6.58 -24.49 14.39
C ALA A 79 -5.34 -24.42 15.30
N GLU A 80 -4.63 -25.54 15.44
CA GLU A 80 -3.37 -25.66 16.16
C GLU A 80 -2.31 -24.75 15.53
N PHE A 81 -2.15 -24.83 14.20
CA PHE A 81 -1.25 -23.98 13.43
C PHE A 81 -1.51 -22.48 13.66
N TYR A 82 -2.78 -22.06 13.67
CA TYR A 82 -3.17 -20.67 13.88
C TYR A 82 -2.87 -20.19 15.30
N LEU A 83 -3.04 -21.06 16.31
CA LEU A 83 -2.70 -20.74 17.70
C LEU A 83 -1.19 -20.59 17.88
N GLU A 84 -0.40 -21.53 17.35
CA GLU A 84 1.07 -21.43 17.34
C GLU A 84 1.56 -20.18 16.59
N TYR A 85 0.87 -19.77 15.52
CA TYR A 85 1.16 -18.52 14.82
C TYR A 85 0.93 -17.29 15.69
N GLN A 86 -0.19 -17.23 16.41
CA GLN A 86 -0.45 -16.11 17.31
C GLN A 86 0.54 -16.06 18.47
N GLU A 87 0.93 -17.21 19.03
CA GLU A 87 1.97 -17.28 20.06
C GLU A 87 3.32 -16.76 19.54
N GLU A 88 3.69 -17.11 18.31
CA GLU A 88 4.89 -16.59 17.66
C GLU A 88 4.84 -15.07 17.48
N LEU A 89 3.72 -14.54 16.94
CA LEU A 89 3.51 -13.09 16.78
C LEU A 89 3.57 -12.35 18.12
N ASN A 90 3.01 -12.94 19.18
CA ASN A 90 3.05 -12.39 20.53
C ASN A 90 4.47 -12.39 21.11
N ARG A 91 5.26 -13.43 20.82
CA ARG A 91 6.62 -13.60 21.34
C ARG A 91 7.66 -12.72 20.64
N ILE A 92 7.70 -12.77 19.31
CA ILE A 92 8.78 -12.13 18.52
C ILE A 92 8.26 -11.13 17.48
N GLY A 93 6.95 -10.94 17.36
CA GLY A 93 6.38 -10.06 16.34
C GLY A 93 6.26 -10.73 14.98
N LYS A 94 6.01 -9.90 13.96
CA LYS A 94 5.79 -10.36 12.59
C LYS A 94 7.11 -10.63 11.89
N LYS A 95 7.31 -11.89 11.48
CA LYS A 95 8.46 -12.26 10.64
C LYS A 95 8.31 -11.62 9.25
N PRO A 96 9.36 -10.97 8.72
CA PRO A 96 9.41 -10.58 7.31
C PRO A 96 9.40 -11.82 6.41
N ASP A 97 8.99 -11.64 5.16
CA ASP A 97 8.93 -12.73 4.18
C ASP A 97 10.33 -13.14 3.74
N LEU A 98 11.22 -12.16 3.48
CA LEU A 98 12.61 -12.42 3.11
C LEU A 98 13.62 -11.74 4.06
N LEU A 99 14.76 -12.39 4.25
CA LEU A 99 15.97 -11.81 4.84
C LEU A 99 17.09 -11.72 3.81
N ILE A 100 17.85 -10.63 3.84
CA ILE A 100 19.01 -10.43 2.96
C ILE A 100 20.28 -10.52 3.78
N PHE A 101 21.23 -11.30 3.32
CA PHE A 101 22.52 -11.54 3.94
C PHE A 101 23.67 -11.21 3.00
N LYS A 102 24.84 -10.89 3.55
CA LYS A 102 26.10 -10.89 2.79
C LYS A 102 26.58 -12.33 2.64
N LYS A 103 26.88 -12.76 1.42
CA LYS A 103 27.40 -14.13 1.18
C LYS A 103 28.73 -14.38 1.89
N SER A 104 29.55 -13.35 2.08
CA SER A 104 30.83 -13.44 2.81
C SER A 104 30.69 -13.96 4.24
N ASP A 105 29.52 -13.75 4.86
CA ASP A 105 29.29 -14.13 6.26
C ASP A 105 28.94 -15.62 6.39
N PHE A 106 28.68 -16.29 5.26
CA PHE A 106 28.24 -17.68 5.17
C PHE A 106 29.06 -18.48 4.15
N PRO A 107 30.38 -18.65 4.36
CA PRO A 107 31.27 -19.32 3.40
C PRO A 107 30.96 -20.81 3.18
N ARG A 108 30.09 -21.41 4.01
CA ARG A 108 29.60 -22.80 3.90
C ARG A 108 28.14 -22.89 3.44
N GLU A 109 27.53 -21.77 3.04
CA GLU A 109 26.16 -21.63 2.52
C GLU A 109 25.01 -22.14 3.42
N LYS A 110 25.29 -22.55 4.67
CA LYS A 110 24.24 -22.94 5.61
C LYS A 110 23.80 -21.74 6.44
N ILE A 111 22.62 -21.22 6.15
CA ILE A 111 21.92 -20.19 6.94
C ILE A 111 20.86 -20.92 7.79
N ASP A 112 21.09 -21.01 9.10
CA ASP A 112 20.13 -21.60 10.04
C ASP A 112 19.23 -20.50 10.62
N LEU A 113 18.02 -20.41 10.11
CA LEU A 113 17.05 -19.39 10.48
C LEU A 113 16.35 -19.66 11.83
N ASN A 114 16.76 -20.72 12.55
CA ASN A 114 16.36 -20.94 13.95
C ASN A 114 17.33 -20.29 14.94
N ASP A 115 18.53 -19.89 14.48
CA ASP A 115 19.53 -19.23 15.32
C ASP A 115 19.35 -17.71 15.26
N GLU A 116 18.98 -17.10 16.39
CA GLU A 116 18.77 -15.66 16.49
C GLU A 116 20.03 -14.86 16.15
N SER A 117 21.22 -15.38 16.46
CA SER A 117 22.49 -14.73 16.14
C SER A 117 22.77 -14.71 14.64
N ILE A 118 22.18 -15.65 13.89
CA ILE A 118 22.22 -15.67 12.43
C ILE A 118 21.23 -14.65 11.87
N ILE A 119 19.99 -14.62 12.37
CA ILE A 119 18.97 -13.64 11.96
C ILE A 119 19.50 -12.20 12.13
N GLN A 120 20.16 -11.90 13.25
CA GLN A 120 20.74 -10.59 13.54
C GLN A 120 21.84 -10.15 12.55
N LYS A 121 22.41 -11.06 11.76
CA LYS A 121 23.38 -10.73 10.71
C LYS A 121 22.73 -10.26 9.40
N ALA A 122 21.40 -10.37 9.28
CA ALA A 122 20.71 -9.89 8.09
C ALA A 122 20.95 -8.38 7.94
N VAL A 123 21.29 -7.96 6.72
CA VAL A 123 21.46 -6.53 6.41
C VAL A 123 20.12 -5.84 6.24
N ALA A 124 19.09 -6.59 5.82
CA ALA A 124 17.74 -6.10 5.65
C ALA A 124 16.71 -7.24 5.75
N ALA A 125 15.50 -6.85 6.13
CA ALA A 125 14.29 -7.64 6.17
C ALA A 125 13.25 -7.05 5.22
N LEU A 126 12.59 -7.89 4.42
CA LEU A 126 11.57 -7.49 3.46
C LEU A 126 10.21 -8.11 3.81
N GLU A 127 9.23 -7.25 4.04
CA GLU A 127 7.81 -7.59 4.03
C GLU A 127 7.26 -7.33 2.62
N ILE A 128 6.88 -8.38 1.93
CA ILE A 128 6.42 -8.36 0.55
C ILE A 128 4.90 -8.29 0.53
N ARG A 129 4.39 -7.34 -0.24
CA ARG A 129 2.96 -7.18 -0.50
C ARG A 129 2.72 -7.30 -1.99
N SER A 130 1.64 -7.94 -2.37
CA SER A 130 1.24 -8.08 -3.77
C SER A 130 0.00 -7.25 -4.07
N SER A 131 -0.16 -6.82 -5.33
CA SER A 131 -1.28 -6.03 -5.79
C SER A 131 -1.65 -6.41 -7.22
N SER A 132 -2.95 -6.54 -7.49
CA SER A 132 -3.49 -7.01 -8.77
C SER A 132 -3.57 -5.93 -9.85
N PHE A 133 -2.72 -4.91 -9.77
CA PHE A 133 -2.69 -3.80 -10.71
C PHE A 133 -1.50 -3.88 -11.66
N LEU A 134 -1.69 -3.27 -12.84
CA LEU A 134 -0.62 -2.83 -13.71
C LEU A 134 -0.42 -1.34 -13.48
N VAL A 135 0.74 -0.97 -12.95
CA VAL A 135 1.08 0.40 -12.56
C VAL A 135 1.00 1.35 -13.74
N GLU A 136 1.51 0.96 -14.90
CA GLU A 136 1.51 1.82 -16.08
C GLU A 136 0.11 2.10 -16.60
N GLN A 137 -0.73 1.07 -16.69
CA GLN A 137 -2.11 1.22 -17.14
C GLN A 137 -2.94 2.02 -16.14
N TYR A 138 -2.74 1.78 -14.85
CA TYR A 138 -3.40 2.54 -13.79
C TYR A 138 -3.05 4.03 -13.89
N ASN A 139 -1.76 4.36 -13.97
CA ASN A 139 -1.29 5.74 -14.06
C ASN A 139 -1.83 6.43 -15.31
N LYS A 140 -1.83 5.76 -16.47
CA LYS A 140 -2.41 6.29 -17.70
C LYS A 140 -3.91 6.57 -17.56
N PHE A 141 -4.65 5.64 -16.96
CA PHE A 141 -6.09 5.82 -16.73
C PHE A 141 -6.37 6.98 -15.78
N MET A 142 -5.62 7.09 -14.67
CA MET A 142 -5.80 8.16 -13.69
C MET A 142 -5.41 9.53 -14.26
N GLY A 143 -4.31 9.61 -15.01
CA GLY A 143 -3.87 10.84 -15.68
C GLY A 143 -4.94 11.35 -16.67
N LYS A 144 -5.43 10.47 -17.56
CA LYS A 144 -6.50 10.83 -18.50
C LYS A 144 -7.77 11.31 -17.77
N ARG A 145 -8.17 10.61 -16.70
CA ARG A 145 -9.34 10.99 -15.88
C ARG A 145 -9.18 12.39 -15.28
N GLN A 146 -7.96 12.75 -14.84
CA GLN A 146 -7.68 14.08 -14.29
C GLN A 146 -7.67 15.16 -15.38
N GLU A 147 -7.01 14.90 -16.52
CA GLU A 147 -6.99 15.80 -17.66
C GLU A 147 -8.39 16.14 -18.14
N GLU A 148 -9.26 15.13 -18.28
CA GLU A 148 -10.67 15.31 -18.67
C GLU A 148 -11.45 16.15 -17.65
N ALA A 149 -11.29 15.87 -16.35
CA ALA A 149 -11.96 16.63 -15.30
C ALA A 149 -11.48 18.09 -15.21
N ILE A 150 -10.18 18.33 -15.38
CA ILE A 150 -9.59 19.68 -15.42
C ILE A 150 -10.11 20.46 -16.64
N ALA A 151 -10.11 19.84 -17.82
CA ALA A 151 -10.60 20.46 -19.05
C ALA A 151 -12.06 20.88 -18.90
N GLU A 152 -12.88 20.02 -18.29
CA GLU A 152 -14.28 20.30 -18.03
C GLU A 152 -14.48 21.39 -16.97
N CYS A 153 -13.69 21.38 -15.89
CA CYS A 153 -13.66 22.48 -14.91
C CYS A 153 -13.34 23.83 -15.57
N LEU A 154 -12.37 23.87 -16.48
CA LEU A 154 -11.98 25.08 -17.20
C LEU A 154 -13.09 25.56 -18.15
N ARG A 155 -13.72 24.63 -18.88
CA ARG A 155 -14.87 24.92 -19.75
C ARG A 155 -16.02 25.55 -18.96
N LEU A 156 -16.41 24.92 -17.85
CA LEU A 156 -17.49 25.38 -16.99
C LEU A 156 -17.17 26.71 -16.31
N LYS A 157 -15.93 26.88 -15.84
CA LYS A 157 -15.45 28.17 -15.32
C LYS A 157 -15.62 29.28 -16.36
N THR A 158 -15.20 29.03 -17.60
CA THR A 158 -15.27 30.03 -18.68
C THR A 158 -16.72 30.48 -18.89
N ILE A 159 -17.67 29.54 -18.97
CA ILE A 159 -19.11 29.83 -19.11
C ILE A 159 -19.63 30.62 -17.91
N ILE A 160 -19.29 30.21 -16.68
CA ILE A 160 -19.77 30.87 -15.45
C ILE A 160 -19.18 32.28 -15.29
N MET A 161 -17.97 32.52 -15.81
CA MET A 161 -17.27 33.81 -15.75
C MET A 161 -17.65 34.77 -16.90
N GLU A 162 -18.64 34.42 -17.72
CA GLU A 162 -19.24 35.30 -18.73
C GLU A 162 -20.66 35.75 -18.31
N GLU A 163 -21.15 36.84 -18.90
CA GLU A 163 -22.54 37.28 -18.69
C GLU A 163 -23.53 36.30 -19.35
N PRO A 164 -24.71 36.04 -18.74
CA PRO A 164 -25.28 36.71 -17.57
C PRO A 164 -24.84 36.13 -16.21
N TYR A 165 -24.03 35.07 -16.21
CA TYR A 165 -23.71 34.30 -15.01
C TYR A 165 -22.68 34.98 -14.12
N TYR A 166 -21.75 35.74 -14.69
CA TYR A 166 -20.73 36.50 -13.97
C TYR A 166 -21.35 37.42 -12.91
N SER A 167 -22.16 38.39 -13.34
CA SER A 167 -22.84 39.33 -12.44
C SER A 167 -23.84 38.61 -11.52
N LEU A 168 -24.49 37.55 -12.02
CA LEU A 168 -25.44 36.78 -11.23
C LEU A 168 -24.76 36.07 -10.05
N LEU A 169 -23.63 35.40 -10.29
CA LEU A 169 -22.87 34.69 -9.28
C LEU A 169 -22.22 35.66 -8.29
N GLU A 170 -21.60 36.74 -8.77
CA GLU A 170 -21.00 37.76 -7.91
C GLU A 170 -22.01 38.32 -6.89
N ARG A 171 -23.24 38.62 -7.34
CA ARG A 171 -24.31 39.09 -6.48
C ARG A 171 -24.83 38.02 -5.52
N LYS A 172 -24.98 36.77 -5.98
CA LYS A 172 -25.65 35.70 -5.22
C LYS A 172 -24.73 34.98 -4.24
N ASN A 173 -23.45 34.85 -4.56
CA ASN A 173 -22.45 34.21 -3.71
C ASN A 173 -21.03 34.69 -4.05
N LYS A 174 -20.59 35.76 -3.38
CA LYS A 174 -19.24 36.31 -3.53
C LYS A 174 -18.13 35.31 -3.24
N THR A 175 -18.34 34.36 -2.31
CA THR A 175 -17.34 33.35 -1.96
C THR A 175 -17.05 32.41 -3.13
N ILE A 176 -18.10 31.80 -3.70
CA ILE A 176 -17.95 30.93 -4.89
C ILE A 176 -17.39 31.74 -6.06
N PHE A 177 -17.88 32.97 -6.25
CA PHE A 177 -17.37 33.85 -7.28
C PHE A 177 -15.84 34.07 -7.19
N GLN A 178 -15.33 34.42 -6.01
CA GLN A 178 -13.89 34.66 -5.82
C GLN A 178 -13.07 33.37 -5.97
N MET A 179 -13.56 32.24 -5.45
CA MET A 179 -12.94 30.93 -5.66
C MET A 179 -12.77 30.61 -7.14
N LEU A 180 -13.84 30.75 -7.94
CA LEU A 180 -13.79 30.49 -9.37
C LEU A 180 -12.97 31.51 -10.14
N LYS A 181 -13.02 32.79 -9.76
CA LYS A 181 -12.24 33.84 -10.40
C LYS A 181 -10.74 33.57 -10.26
N ASN A 182 -10.29 33.20 -9.06
CA ASN A 182 -8.87 33.01 -8.74
C ASN A 182 -8.36 31.59 -9.01
N SER A 183 -9.23 30.65 -9.39
CA SER A 183 -8.81 29.29 -9.70
C SER A 183 -7.92 29.21 -10.94
N THR A 184 -7.01 28.25 -10.96
CA THR A 184 -6.17 27.90 -12.09
C THR A 184 -6.30 26.41 -12.35
N VAL A 185 -5.65 25.92 -13.41
CA VAL A 185 -5.56 24.48 -13.69
C VAL A 185 -5.02 23.71 -12.48
N ASP A 186 -4.06 24.29 -11.76
CA ASP A 186 -3.39 23.64 -10.63
C ASP A 186 -4.20 23.72 -9.33
N THR A 187 -5.07 24.73 -9.17
CA THR A 187 -5.79 24.98 -7.91
C THR A 187 -7.23 24.47 -7.91
N PHE A 188 -7.71 23.83 -8.98
CA PHE A 188 -9.07 23.26 -9.00
C PHE A 188 -9.29 22.18 -7.93
N ARG A 189 -8.23 21.43 -7.57
CA ARG A 189 -8.28 20.39 -6.53
C ARG A 189 -8.41 20.95 -5.11
N ASP A 190 -8.15 22.25 -4.93
CA ASP A 190 -8.21 22.92 -3.61
C ASP A 190 -9.58 23.56 -3.36
N ILE A 191 -10.49 23.49 -4.34
CA ILE A 191 -11.77 24.17 -4.28
C ILE A 191 -12.83 23.21 -3.74
N ASP A 192 -13.57 23.64 -2.71
CA ASP A 192 -14.85 23.01 -2.37
C ASP A 192 -15.88 24.08 -1.96
N PHE A 193 -17.13 23.85 -2.34
CA PHE A 193 -18.24 24.74 -2.03
C PHE A 193 -19.56 24.00 -1.93
N ARG A 194 -20.45 24.43 -1.03
CA ARG A 194 -21.80 23.86 -0.95
C ARG A 194 -22.64 24.31 -2.15
N LEU A 195 -23.39 23.36 -2.73
CA LEU A 195 -24.28 23.68 -3.84
C LEU A 195 -25.43 24.58 -3.38
N PRO A 196 -25.67 25.72 -4.04
CA PRO A 196 -26.79 26.58 -3.70
C PRO A 196 -28.14 25.97 -4.08
N SER A 197 -29.19 26.31 -3.34
CA SER A 197 -30.57 25.88 -3.59
C SER A 197 -31.35 26.79 -4.54
N TRP A 198 -30.67 27.56 -5.39
CA TRP A 198 -31.30 28.58 -6.24
C TRP A 198 -32.21 27.98 -7.32
N SER A 199 -33.44 28.49 -7.44
CA SER A 199 -34.42 27.96 -8.40
C SER A 199 -35.42 28.98 -8.94
N VAL A 200 -35.36 30.24 -8.49
CA VAL A 200 -36.42 31.24 -8.71
C VAL A 200 -36.51 31.65 -10.19
N THR A 201 -35.40 32.01 -10.82
CA THR A 201 -35.35 32.38 -12.24
C THR A 201 -34.72 31.27 -13.06
N GLU A 202 -34.94 31.28 -14.37
CA GLU A 202 -34.31 30.36 -15.32
C GLU A 202 -32.78 30.43 -15.24
N GLN A 203 -32.20 31.64 -15.29
CA GLN A 203 -30.75 31.82 -15.19
C GLN A 203 -30.16 31.30 -13.86
N LEU A 204 -30.94 31.35 -12.76
CA LEU A 204 -30.50 30.79 -11.48
C LEU A 204 -30.51 29.25 -11.49
N ARG A 205 -31.45 28.62 -12.21
CA ARG A 205 -31.49 27.16 -12.37
C ARG A 205 -30.33 26.69 -13.24
N GLU A 206 -30.07 27.39 -14.34
CA GLU A 206 -28.94 27.10 -15.24
C GLU A 206 -27.60 27.25 -14.51
N LEU A 207 -27.37 28.39 -13.83
CA LEU A 207 -26.16 28.61 -13.04
C LEU A 207 -25.98 27.52 -11.96
N LYS A 208 -27.07 27.10 -11.32
CA LYS A 208 -27.02 26.01 -10.35
C LYS A 208 -26.59 24.69 -10.99
N GLU A 209 -27.11 24.34 -12.16
CA GLU A 209 -26.70 23.10 -12.85
C GLU A 209 -25.24 23.19 -13.31
N LEU A 210 -24.76 24.34 -13.80
CA LEU A 210 -23.34 24.55 -14.12
C LEU A 210 -22.45 24.37 -12.88
N LEU A 211 -22.83 24.95 -11.74
CA LEU A 211 -22.10 24.78 -10.47
C LEU A 211 -22.12 23.33 -9.97
N LYS A 212 -23.20 22.60 -10.21
CA LYS A 212 -23.34 21.18 -9.86
C LYS A 212 -22.44 20.30 -10.73
N GLU A 213 -22.39 20.57 -12.03
CA GLU A 213 -21.49 19.87 -12.96
C GLU A 213 -20.03 20.17 -12.61
N LEU A 214 -19.70 21.43 -12.33
CA LEU A 214 -18.37 21.84 -11.90
C LEU A 214 -17.97 21.13 -10.61
N LYS A 215 -18.85 21.11 -9.61
CA LYS A 215 -18.60 20.39 -8.36
C LYS A 215 -18.38 18.89 -8.59
N SER A 216 -19.09 18.28 -9.55
CA SER A 216 -18.91 16.86 -9.89
C SER A 216 -17.51 16.59 -10.45
N ASN A 217 -16.99 17.46 -11.31
CA ASN A 217 -15.63 17.35 -11.86
C ASN A 217 -14.56 17.60 -10.79
N ILE A 218 -14.74 18.61 -9.93
CA ILE A 218 -13.82 18.84 -8.80
C ILE A 218 -13.78 17.62 -7.86
N LYS A 219 -14.92 16.97 -7.59
CA LYS A 219 -14.95 15.72 -6.82
C LYS A 219 -14.15 14.58 -7.47
N ILE A 220 -13.96 14.57 -8.78
CA ILE A 220 -13.07 13.60 -9.44
C ILE A 220 -11.61 13.90 -9.08
N LEU A 221 -11.23 15.19 -9.02
CA LEU A 221 -9.88 15.64 -8.64
C LEU A 221 -9.55 15.36 -7.18
N HIS A 222 -10.54 15.38 -6.28
CA HIS A 222 -10.35 15.03 -4.86
C HIS A 222 -10.14 13.53 -4.64
N LYS A 223 -10.49 12.67 -5.60
CA LYS A 223 -10.29 11.23 -5.43
C LYS A 223 -8.82 10.90 -5.60
N ARG A 224 -8.34 10.00 -4.73
CA ARG A 224 -7.04 9.37 -4.86
C ARG A 224 -6.79 8.85 -6.28
N ASP A 225 -5.59 9.10 -6.77
CA ASP A 225 -5.10 8.89 -8.12
C ASP A 225 -3.79 8.07 -8.15
N TYR A 226 -3.39 7.52 -7.00
CA TYR A 226 -2.18 6.73 -6.83
C TYR A 226 -2.46 5.33 -6.28
N LEU A 227 -1.58 4.39 -6.63
CA LEU A 227 -1.48 3.08 -6.00
C LEU A 227 -0.70 3.18 -4.69
N SER A 228 -0.96 2.28 -3.75
CA SER A 228 -0.41 2.40 -2.40
C SER A 228 0.24 1.14 -1.88
N ILE A 229 1.24 1.35 -1.02
CA ILE A 229 1.74 0.37 -0.05
C ILE A 229 0.84 0.49 1.18
N THR A 230 0.30 -0.62 1.67
CA THR A 230 -0.77 -0.60 2.69
C THR A 230 -0.41 -1.35 3.97
N PRO A 231 0.50 -0.83 4.82
CA PRO A 231 0.70 -1.38 6.15
C PRO A 231 -0.54 -1.16 7.02
N LYS A 232 -0.89 -2.17 7.83
CA LYS A 232 -1.90 -2.04 8.87
C LYS A 232 -1.26 -1.49 10.14
N VAL A 233 -2.01 -0.74 10.94
CA VAL A 233 -1.51 -0.22 12.22
C VAL A 233 -1.12 -1.36 13.18
N GLU A 234 -1.87 -2.46 13.18
CA GLU A 234 -1.50 -3.69 13.90
C GLU A 234 -0.16 -4.25 13.41
N ASP A 235 0.06 -4.29 12.09
CA ASP A 235 1.33 -4.76 11.51
C ASP A 235 2.50 -3.87 11.96
N ILE A 236 2.32 -2.55 12.15
CA ILE A 236 3.37 -1.65 12.66
C ILE A 236 3.84 -2.09 14.06
N ALA A 237 2.91 -2.40 14.96
CA ALA A 237 3.25 -2.86 16.31
C ALA A 237 4.00 -4.19 16.28
N LEU A 238 3.54 -5.15 15.46
CA LEU A 238 4.16 -6.47 15.33
C LEU A 238 5.53 -6.42 14.64
N VAL A 239 5.70 -5.55 13.65
CA VAL A 239 7.00 -5.32 12.98
C VAL A 239 7.96 -4.62 13.94
N ASN A 240 7.50 -3.64 14.74
CA ASN A 240 8.32 -3.03 15.78
C ASN A 240 8.85 -4.09 16.75
N ARG A 241 7.98 -4.97 17.25
CA ARG A 241 8.38 -6.07 18.16
C ARG A 241 9.51 -6.91 17.57
N TRP A 242 9.38 -7.29 16.30
CA TRP A 242 10.43 -8.05 15.61
C TRP A 242 11.74 -7.26 15.47
N ILE A 243 11.68 -5.97 15.16
CA ILE A 243 12.84 -5.07 15.12
C ILE A 243 13.49 -4.94 16.51
N GLN A 244 12.71 -4.88 17.59
CA GLN A 244 13.27 -4.81 18.95
C GLN A 244 14.04 -6.10 19.32
N THR A 245 13.58 -7.26 18.82
CA THR A 245 14.24 -8.56 19.01
C THR A 245 15.54 -8.69 18.21
N TYR A 246 15.51 -8.36 16.91
CA TYR A 246 16.63 -8.69 16.01
C TYR A 246 17.46 -7.47 15.54
N ASN A 247 16.98 -6.25 15.72
CA ASN A 247 17.65 -5.00 15.33
C ASN A 247 18.09 -4.97 13.84
N VAL A 248 17.29 -5.57 12.95
CA VAL A 248 17.52 -5.59 11.51
C VAL A 248 16.67 -4.52 10.82
N LYS A 249 17.24 -3.82 9.83
CA LYS A 249 16.52 -2.83 9.01
C LYS A 249 15.36 -3.48 8.29
N HIS A 250 14.19 -2.86 8.31
CA HIS A 250 12.96 -3.48 7.81
C HIS A 250 12.35 -2.62 6.70
N TYR A 251 11.84 -3.25 5.65
CA TYR A 251 11.28 -2.58 4.49
C TYR A 251 9.99 -3.24 4.04
N TYR A 252 9.08 -2.43 3.50
CA TYR A 252 7.90 -2.90 2.79
C TYR A 252 8.17 -2.83 1.29
N LEU A 253 7.84 -3.89 0.58
CA LEU A 253 8.03 -4.02 -0.86
C LEU A 253 6.70 -4.37 -1.51
N GLN A 254 6.13 -3.41 -2.23
CA GLN A 254 4.87 -3.59 -2.95
C GLN A 254 5.14 -4.02 -4.39
N VAL A 255 4.81 -5.27 -4.68
CA VAL A 255 4.89 -5.88 -6.01
C VAL A 255 3.55 -5.73 -6.73
N PHE A 256 3.62 -5.26 -7.96
CA PHE A 256 2.55 -5.22 -8.95
C PHE A 256 2.87 -6.20 -10.08
N PHE A 257 1.97 -6.36 -11.05
CA PHE A 257 2.23 -7.29 -12.16
C PHE A 257 3.28 -6.81 -13.17
N ASP A 258 3.62 -5.51 -13.16
CA ASP A 258 4.59 -4.89 -14.06
C ASP A 258 5.76 -4.20 -13.35
N LYS A 259 5.64 -3.84 -12.07
CA LYS A 259 6.66 -3.08 -11.31
C LYS A 259 6.67 -3.41 -9.82
N ALA A 260 7.72 -3.03 -9.10
CA ALA A 260 7.74 -3.09 -7.63
C ALA A 260 8.41 -1.87 -6.97
N TYR A 261 7.85 -1.45 -5.84
CA TYR A 261 8.28 -0.27 -5.08
C TYR A 261 8.65 -0.63 -3.64
N LEU A 262 9.76 -0.08 -3.17
CA LEU A 262 10.32 -0.28 -1.85
C LEU A 262 10.17 0.97 -0.98
N ILE A 263 9.83 0.80 0.29
CA ILE A 263 9.93 1.87 1.29
C ILE A 263 10.43 1.28 2.61
N SER A 264 11.35 1.98 3.29
CA SER A 264 11.82 1.53 4.61
C SER A 264 10.71 1.72 5.65
N PHE A 265 10.67 0.86 6.66
CA PHE A 265 9.76 1.00 7.78
C PHE A 265 9.95 2.34 8.49
N LYS A 266 11.21 2.75 8.66
CA LYS A 266 11.57 4.09 9.16
C LYS A 266 10.88 5.21 8.35
N ASN A 267 11.01 5.20 7.02
CA ASN A 267 10.42 6.24 6.18
C ASN A 267 8.89 6.24 6.24
N ILE A 268 8.24 5.06 6.42
CA ILE A 268 6.80 5.01 6.67
C ILE A 268 6.47 5.78 7.96
N LEU A 269 7.20 5.52 9.05
CA LEU A 269 6.96 6.19 10.34
C LEU A 269 7.21 7.70 10.27
N GLU A 270 8.30 8.11 9.61
CA GLU A 270 8.61 9.53 9.38
C GLU A 270 7.50 10.20 8.56
N LEU A 271 7.05 9.55 7.48
CA LEU A 271 5.99 10.09 6.62
C LEU A 271 4.69 10.32 7.39
N ILE A 272 4.22 9.31 8.14
CA ILE A 272 2.96 9.42 8.88
C ILE A 272 3.06 10.28 10.15
N SER A 273 4.26 10.72 10.51
CA SER A 273 4.48 11.68 11.61
C SER A 273 4.31 13.14 11.17
N ASN A 274 4.30 13.40 9.86
CA ASN A 274 4.08 14.73 9.28
C ASN A 274 2.66 14.86 8.73
N ASP A 275 1.81 15.67 9.36
CA ASP A 275 0.42 15.86 8.94
C ASP A 275 0.28 16.65 7.63
N GLU A 276 1.29 17.44 7.24
CA GLU A 276 1.34 18.12 5.93
C GLU A 276 1.39 17.13 4.76
N GLU A 277 1.83 15.89 5.01
CA GLU A 277 1.92 14.82 4.00
C GLU A 277 0.60 14.03 3.86
N GLU A 278 -0.37 14.25 4.75
CA GLU A 278 -1.69 13.60 4.70
C GLU A 278 -2.48 14.10 3.47
N GLU A 279 -3.26 13.21 2.86
CA GLU A 279 -4.00 13.39 1.60
C GLU A 279 -3.13 13.57 0.33
N THR A 280 -1.84 13.88 0.49
CA THR A 280 -0.88 14.02 -0.63
C THR A 280 -0.07 12.74 -0.83
N ASN A 281 0.64 12.30 0.21
CA ASN A 281 1.58 11.19 0.16
C ASN A 281 1.17 10.00 1.01
N PHE A 282 0.25 10.19 1.97
CA PHE A 282 -0.45 9.08 2.62
C PHE A 282 -1.89 9.45 2.99
N SER A 283 -2.68 8.44 3.34
CA SER A 283 -4.01 8.63 3.93
C SER A 283 -4.31 7.50 4.90
N ILE A 284 -5.08 7.76 5.95
CA ILE A 284 -5.46 6.76 6.95
C ILE A 284 -6.92 6.33 6.74
N GLU A 285 -7.13 5.03 6.53
CA GLU A 285 -8.47 4.43 6.50
C GLU A 285 -8.74 3.72 7.83
N ARG A 286 -9.69 4.24 8.60
CA ARG A 286 -10.11 3.69 9.90
C ARG A 286 -11.36 2.84 9.74
N ASP A 287 -11.33 1.59 10.20
CA ASP A 287 -12.54 0.79 10.37
C ASP A 287 -13.19 1.18 11.71
N VAL A 288 -14.36 1.82 11.63
CA VAL A 288 -15.12 2.32 12.79
C VAL A 288 -15.49 1.19 13.78
N LYS A 289 -15.53 -0.07 13.32
CA LYS A 289 -15.88 -1.23 14.16
C LYS A 289 -14.68 -1.96 14.72
N ASN A 290 -13.50 -1.84 14.12
CA ASN A 290 -12.30 -2.53 14.57
C ASN A 290 -11.05 -1.69 14.28
N GLN A 291 -10.54 -1.00 15.30
CA GLN A 291 -9.35 -0.16 15.19
C GLN A 291 -8.09 -0.92 14.74
N GLN A 292 -8.00 -2.25 14.96
CA GLN A 292 -6.91 -3.10 14.47
C GLN A 292 -6.88 -3.19 12.94
N LYS A 293 -7.99 -2.89 12.26
CA LYS A 293 -8.08 -2.84 10.80
C LYS A 293 -7.71 -1.48 10.21
N THR A 294 -7.26 -0.53 11.03
CA THR A 294 -6.78 0.76 10.52
C THR A 294 -5.62 0.52 9.57
N THR A 295 -5.76 1.04 8.34
CA THR A 295 -4.80 0.82 7.26
C THR A 295 -4.24 2.17 6.81
N ILE A 296 -2.93 2.25 6.69
CA ILE A 296 -2.24 3.44 6.17
C ILE A 296 -2.02 3.18 4.68
N LYS A 297 -2.42 4.11 3.82
CA LYS A 297 -2.22 4.01 2.37
C LYS A 297 -1.12 4.97 1.93
N VAL A 298 0.11 4.49 1.93
CA VAL A 298 1.29 5.25 1.49
C VAL A 298 1.36 5.25 -0.03
N ASN A 299 1.50 6.40 -0.67
CA ASN A 299 1.67 6.51 -2.12
C ASN A 299 2.93 5.78 -2.58
N VAL A 300 2.81 4.83 -3.52
CA VAL A 300 3.97 4.03 -3.99
C VAL A 300 5.07 4.90 -4.59
N LYS A 301 4.74 6.11 -5.08
CA LYS A 301 5.70 7.07 -5.66
C LYS A 301 6.63 7.70 -4.62
N VAL A 302 6.30 7.65 -3.33
CA VAL A 302 7.20 8.03 -2.23
C VAL A 302 8.31 7.00 -2.05
N GLY A 303 8.01 5.74 -2.38
CA GLY A 303 8.96 4.65 -2.40
C GLY A 303 9.93 4.71 -3.59
N LYS A 304 10.82 3.73 -3.65
CA LYS A 304 11.82 3.55 -4.70
C LYS A 304 11.41 2.43 -5.64
N GLU A 305 11.36 2.71 -6.93
CA GLU A 305 11.14 1.68 -7.95
C GLU A 305 12.37 0.77 -8.00
N ILE A 306 12.25 -0.46 -7.50
CA ILE A 306 13.37 -1.42 -7.47
C ILE A 306 13.27 -2.48 -8.57
N LEU A 307 12.04 -2.79 -9.00
CA LEU A 307 11.78 -3.62 -10.18
C LEU A 307 11.05 -2.74 -11.20
N GLY A 308 11.78 -2.20 -12.17
CA GLY A 308 11.21 -1.33 -13.20
C GLY A 308 10.41 -2.06 -14.27
N LYS A 309 10.56 -3.40 -14.31
CA LYS A 309 9.81 -4.30 -15.17
C LYS A 309 9.61 -5.64 -14.46
N ILE A 310 8.44 -6.24 -14.64
CA ILE A 310 8.14 -7.62 -14.29
C ILE A 310 7.49 -8.29 -15.50
N ASP A 311 8.06 -9.41 -15.95
CA ASP A 311 7.41 -10.24 -16.97
C ASP A 311 6.20 -10.95 -16.35
N MET A 312 5.07 -10.86 -17.03
CA MET A 312 3.79 -11.44 -16.57
C MET A 312 3.92 -12.97 -16.38
N PRO A 313 3.42 -13.53 -15.26
CA PRO A 313 3.38 -14.98 -15.09
C PRO A 313 2.31 -15.62 -15.97
N ASN A 314 2.47 -16.92 -16.22
CA ASN A 314 1.34 -17.73 -16.64
C ASN A 314 0.37 -17.91 -15.46
N HIS A 315 -0.92 -18.01 -15.74
CA HIS A 315 -1.93 -18.27 -14.73
C HIS A 315 -2.84 -19.42 -15.13
N THR A 316 -3.24 -20.21 -14.14
CA THR A 316 -4.13 -21.35 -14.34
C THR A 316 -5.17 -21.41 -13.23
N SER A 317 -6.35 -21.95 -13.52
CA SER A 317 -7.31 -22.26 -12.47
C SER A 317 -6.87 -23.54 -11.74
N ALA A 318 -6.90 -23.50 -10.42
CA ALA A 318 -6.75 -24.64 -9.54
C ALA A 318 -8.05 -24.89 -8.75
N MET A 319 -8.17 -26.10 -8.22
CA MET A 319 -9.31 -26.55 -7.43
C MET A 319 -8.79 -27.14 -6.11
N LYS A 320 -9.43 -26.77 -5.00
CA LYS A 320 -9.21 -27.37 -3.68
C LYS A 320 -10.54 -27.92 -3.16
N GLU A 321 -10.57 -29.20 -2.83
CA GLU A 321 -11.70 -29.82 -2.13
C GLU A 321 -11.52 -29.66 -0.62
N LEU A 322 -12.52 -29.09 0.03
CA LEU A 322 -12.62 -28.97 1.48
C LEU A 322 -13.54 -30.06 2.04
N THR A 323 -13.63 -30.13 3.37
CA THR A 323 -14.53 -31.05 4.07
C THR A 323 -15.98 -30.95 3.56
N ARG A 324 -16.69 -32.10 3.62
CA ARG A 324 -18.08 -32.25 3.15
C ARG A 324 -18.26 -32.05 1.63
N GLY A 325 -17.22 -32.24 0.82
CA GLY A 325 -17.27 -32.19 -0.64
C GLY A 325 -17.41 -30.78 -1.22
N ARG A 326 -17.06 -29.75 -0.44
CA ARG A 326 -17.11 -28.36 -0.91
C ARG A 326 -15.89 -28.07 -1.78
N LEU A 327 -16.11 -27.58 -2.99
CA LEU A 327 -15.02 -27.18 -3.90
C LEU A 327 -14.77 -25.67 -3.84
N LEU A 328 -13.49 -25.30 -3.82
CA LEU A 328 -13.00 -23.94 -4.06
C LEU A 328 -12.21 -23.93 -5.36
N PHE A 329 -12.49 -22.96 -6.22
CA PHE A 329 -11.72 -22.68 -7.43
C PHE A 329 -10.95 -21.38 -7.24
N TYR A 330 -9.65 -21.37 -7.55
CA TYR A 330 -8.78 -20.21 -7.37
C TYR A 330 -7.75 -20.14 -8.50
N VAL A 331 -6.99 -19.04 -8.57
CA VAL A 331 -5.96 -18.84 -9.61
C VAL A 331 -4.58 -19.04 -9.00
N THR A 332 -3.72 -19.78 -9.70
CA THR A 332 -2.30 -19.95 -9.38
C THR A 332 -1.44 -19.25 -10.43
N PHE A 333 -0.24 -18.84 -10.04
CA PHE A 333 0.69 -18.11 -10.88
C PHE A 333 2.01 -18.88 -11.02
N ASN A 334 2.54 -18.99 -12.24
CA ASN A 334 3.80 -19.66 -12.51
C ASN A 334 4.68 -18.89 -13.49
N GLY A 335 5.97 -18.81 -13.18
CA GLY A 335 6.95 -18.04 -13.94
C GLY A 335 6.84 -16.54 -13.69
N GLY A 336 7.21 -15.76 -14.71
CA GLY A 336 7.47 -14.33 -14.58
C GLY A 336 8.92 -14.05 -14.16
N LYS A 337 9.35 -12.80 -14.33
CA LYS A 337 10.71 -12.37 -14.02
C LYS A 337 10.75 -10.90 -13.64
N GLY A 338 11.29 -10.60 -12.46
CA GLY A 338 11.58 -9.23 -12.03
C GLY A 338 12.95 -8.77 -12.53
N TYR A 339 13.02 -7.54 -13.03
CA TYR A 339 14.27 -6.91 -13.47
C TYR A 339 14.72 -5.89 -12.43
N LEU A 340 15.74 -6.27 -11.66
CA LEU A 340 16.25 -5.49 -10.54
C LEU A 340 17.08 -4.29 -11.00
N ASP A 341 16.75 -3.10 -10.51
CA ASP A 341 17.64 -1.95 -10.54
C ASP A 341 18.68 -2.09 -9.41
N GLN A 342 19.89 -2.52 -9.77
CA GLN A 342 20.95 -2.78 -8.81
C GLN A 342 21.45 -1.50 -8.11
N GLU A 343 21.45 -0.36 -8.81
CA GLU A 343 21.95 0.89 -8.24
C GLU A 343 21.00 1.39 -7.15
N ILE A 344 19.70 1.41 -7.44
CA ILE A 344 18.67 1.78 -6.47
C ILE A 344 18.67 0.80 -5.30
N PHE A 345 18.75 -0.50 -5.57
CA PHE A 345 18.78 -1.51 -4.51
C PHE A 345 19.96 -1.32 -3.56
N MET A 346 21.17 -1.15 -4.10
CA MET A 346 22.37 -0.94 -3.27
C MET A 346 22.28 0.37 -2.48
N LYS A 347 21.84 1.45 -3.12
CA LYS A 347 21.74 2.77 -2.49
C LYS A 347 20.70 2.79 -1.38
N ASP A 348 19.47 2.36 -1.64
CA ASP A 348 18.32 2.62 -0.78
C ASP A 348 18.00 1.47 0.20
N LEU A 349 18.44 0.24 -0.07
CA LEU A 349 18.23 -0.90 0.82
C LEU A 349 19.51 -1.28 1.59
N ILE A 350 20.66 -1.32 0.91
CA ILE A 350 21.90 -1.77 1.55
C ILE A 350 22.60 -0.63 2.30
N HIS A 351 22.64 0.57 1.70
CA HIS A 351 23.35 1.72 2.27
C HIS A 351 22.45 2.76 2.96
N GLY A 352 21.15 2.79 2.62
CA GLY A 352 20.13 3.59 3.31
C GLY A 352 19.73 2.95 4.62
#